data_AF-A0A3S2VKU8-F1
#
_entry.id   AF-A0A3S2VKU8-F1
#
_cell.length_a   1.000
_cell.length_b   1.000
_cell.length_c   1.000
_cell.angle_alpha   90.00
_cell.angle_beta   90.00
_cell.angle_gamma   90.00
#
_symmetry.space_group_name_H-M   'P 1'
#
loop_
_entity.id
_entity.type
_entity.pdbx_description
1 polymer ?
#
loop_
_entity_poly.entity_id
_entity_poly.type
_entity_poly.pdbx_seq_one_letter_code
_entity_poly.pdbx_strand_id
1 'polypeptide(L)'
;MQIDHNADGGLSASFSRRNLLQIAAAGTAAAFPAAAVAATAEIPQLPLTDEEQVEACIVQLKKILGRMHPDFPIADGVRMIHGDGGSTVFVSVKKPLGNPFDGDGDYEVKARAGRYAAGIYHIRRVWSDADEKFLLWGAYHWDGFLIAPREIIAPADLVRKIEGNAT
;
A
#
# COMPACT_ATOMS: atom_id res chain seq x y z
N MET A 1 24.10 2.56 -56.93
CA MET A 1 23.01 3.47 -57.31
C MET A 1 22.55 4.11 -56.01
N GLN A 2 23.04 5.32 -55.78
CA GLN A 2 22.86 6.12 -54.57
C GLN A 2 21.75 7.12 -54.87
N ILE A 3 20.76 7.25 -53.99
CA ILE A 3 19.72 8.27 -54.10
C ILE A 3 19.89 9.18 -52.88
N ASP A 4 20.43 10.35 -53.16
CA ASP A 4 20.56 11.46 -52.23
C ASP A 4 19.19 12.14 -52.06
N HIS A 5 18.81 12.41 -50.81
CA HIS A 5 17.79 13.42 -50.49
C HIS A 5 18.31 14.33 -49.36
N ASN A 6 18.89 15.45 -49.77
CA ASN A 6 18.92 16.71 -49.00
C ASN A 6 17.54 17.37 -49.16
N ALA A 7 16.79 17.59 -48.08
CA ALA A 7 16.80 18.76 -47.18
C ALA A 7 16.08 19.98 -47.77
N ASP A 8 14.93 20.36 -47.18
CA ASP A 8 14.73 21.76 -46.75
C ASP A 8 13.50 21.99 -45.84
N GLY A 9 13.68 22.92 -44.90
CA GLY A 9 12.64 23.64 -44.14
C GLY A 9 12.10 22.91 -42.91
N GLY A 10 12.41 23.24 -41.65
CA GLY A 10 12.76 24.54 -41.10
C GLY A 10 11.68 24.94 -40.09
N LEU A 11 11.88 24.59 -38.81
CA LEU A 11 11.38 25.33 -37.64
C LEU A 11 12.11 24.79 -36.40
N SER A 12 13.32 25.31 -36.22
CA SER A 12 14.15 25.12 -35.05
C SER A 12 13.49 25.75 -33.82
N ALA A 13 13.05 24.93 -32.86
CA ALA A 13 12.83 25.40 -31.50
C ALA A 13 14.16 25.30 -30.73
N SER A 14 15.02 26.28 -30.99
CA SER A 14 16.22 26.57 -30.21
C SER A 14 15.80 27.19 -28.87
N PHE A 15 15.72 26.42 -27.80
CA PHE A 15 15.62 26.98 -26.45
C PHE A 15 17.01 27.05 -25.82
N SER A 16 17.69 28.17 -26.09
CA SER A 16 18.96 28.53 -25.47
C SER A 16 18.78 29.69 -24.50
N ARG A 17 19.32 29.48 -23.30
CA ARG A 17 19.86 30.45 -22.34
C ARG A 17 18.90 31.43 -21.65
N ARG A 18 18.91 31.27 -20.31
CA ARG A 18 18.78 32.33 -19.30
C ARG A 18 17.39 32.93 -19.15
N ASN A 19 16.55 32.20 -18.43
CA ASN A 19 15.69 32.84 -17.43
C ASN A 19 15.79 32.08 -16.11
N LEU A 20 17.01 32.10 -15.55
CA LEU A 20 17.26 32.00 -14.11
C LEU A 20 16.76 33.30 -13.47
N LEU A 21 15.44 33.49 -13.46
CA LEU A 21 14.80 34.40 -12.50
C LEU A 21 14.90 33.64 -11.18
N GLN A 22 15.91 33.91 -10.36
CA GLN A 22 15.79 34.90 -9.29
C GLN A 22 14.40 34.87 -8.65
N ILE A 23 14.03 33.70 -8.11
CA ILE A 23 13.04 33.64 -7.05
C ILE A 23 13.83 33.84 -5.77
N ALA A 24 13.75 35.08 -5.31
CA ALA A 24 14.28 35.56 -4.05
C ALA A 24 13.94 34.58 -2.91
N ALA A 25 14.90 34.42 -2.01
CA ALA A 25 14.64 34.03 -0.64
C ALA A 25 13.63 35.04 -0.03
N ALA A 26 12.35 34.74 -0.18
CA ALA A 26 11.30 35.30 0.65
C ALA A 26 10.94 34.20 1.63
N GLY A 27 11.47 34.31 2.84
CA GLY A 27 11.07 33.46 3.95
C GLY A 27 9.57 33.59 4.15
N THR A 28 8.82 32.61 3.66
CA THR A 28 7.58 32.20 4.32
C THR A 28 7.98 31.52 5.61
N ALA A 29 8.34 32.33 6.60
CA ALA A 29 7.98 32.00 7.96
C ALA A 29 6.47 31.72 7.89
N ALA A 30 6.10 30.45 8.08
CA ALA A 30 4.71 30.10 8.28
C ALA A 30 4.20 31.02 9.38
N ALA A 31 3.32 31.94 9.01
CA ALA A 31 2.64 32.81 9.95
C ALA A 31 1.83 31.87 10.84
N PHE A 32 2.40 31.52 11.98
CA PHE A 32 1.64 31.01 13.10
C PHE A 32 0.51 32.01 13.34
N PRO A 33 -0.74 31.56 13.51
CA PRO A 33 -1.79 32.45 13.96
C PRO A 33 -1.33 33.04 15.30
N ALA A 34 -1.03 34.34 15.31
CA ALA A 34 -0.91 35.12 16.51
C ALA A 34 -2.29 35.14 17.18
N ALA A 35 -2.55 34.10 17.96
CA ALA A 35 -3.70 34.06 18.86
C ALA A 35 -3.48 35.15 19.91
N ALA A 36 -4.42 36.10 19.94
CA ALA A 36 -4.51 37.11 20.97
C ALA A 36 -4.49 36.43 22.35
N VAL A 37 -3.54 36.85 23.18
CA VAL A 37 -3.39 36.38 24.56
C VAL A 37 -4.57 36.91 25.37
N ALA A 38 -5.58 36.07 25.55
CA ALA A 38 -6.51 36.17 26.66
C ALA A 38 -6.03 35.21 27.75
N ALA A 39 -5.66 35.78 28.90
CA ALA A 39 -5.08 35.11 30.06
C ALA A 39 -5.83 33.81 30.40
N THR A 40 -5.19 32.68 30.13
CA THR A 40 -5.57 31.37 30.66
C THR A 40 -4.27 30.62 30.93
N ALA A 41 -4.02 30.42 32.23
CA ALA A 41 -2.98 29.60 32.86
C ALA A 41 -1.86 29.10 31.92
N GLU A 42 -0.69 29.72 32.02
CA GLU A 42 0.56 29.17 31.48
C GLU A 42 0.85 27.83 32.16
N ILE A 43 0.39 26.75 31.53
CA ILE A 43 1.01 25.45 31.70
C ILE A 43 2.26 25.48 30.81
N PRO A 44 3.48 25.35 31.35
CA PRO A 44 4.68 25.25 30.52
C PRO A 44 4.54 23.99 29.67
N GLN A 45 4.19 24.13 28.39
CA GLN A 45 4.37 23.04 27.45
C GLN A 45 5.87 22.89 27.24
N LEU A 46 6.47 21.95 27.96
CA LEU A 46 7.85 21.53 27.74
C LEU A 46 8.02 21.25 26.23
N PRO A 47 9.14 21.65 25.62
CA PRO A 47 9.45 21.24 24.25
C PRO A 47 9.42 19.72 24.20
N LEU A 48 8.64 19.16 23.27
CA LEU A 48 8.57 17.71 23.05
C LEU A 48 9.98 17.16 22.83
N THR A 49 10.31 16.02 23.44
CA THR A 49 11.57 15.33 23.17
C THR A 49 11.61 14.87 21.71
N ASP A 50 12.79 14.61 21.17
CA ASP A 50 12.93 14.15 19.78
C ASP A 50 12.15 12.84 19.54
N GLU A 51 12.06 11.96 20.55
CA GLU A 51 11.23 10.76 20.50
C GLU A 51 9.74 11.09 20.38
N GLU A 52 9.25 12.03 21.17
CA GLU A 52 7.85 12.46 21.12
C GLU A 52 7.52 13.14 19.78
N GLN A 53 8.47 13.89 19.22
CA GLN A 53 8.33 14.48 17.88
C GLN A 53 8.25 13.40 16.79
N VAL A 54 9.06 12.34 16.89
CA VAL A 54 8.99 11.21 15.95
C VAL A 54 7.64 10.49 16.04
N GLU A 55 7.14 10.23 17.25
CA GLU A 55 5.81 9.61 17.42
C GLU A 55 4.68 10.51 16.90
N ALA A 56 4.75 11.82 17.15
CA ALA A 56 3.81 12.77 16.60
C ALA A 56 3.84 12.77 15.06
N CYS A 57 5.04 12.67 14.46
CA CYS A 57 5.22 12.55 13.01
C CYS A 57 4.59 11.25 12.47
N ILE A 58 4.80 10.10 13.14
CA ILE A 58 4.16 8.82 12.78
C ILE A 58 2.63 8.96 12.79
N VAL A 59 2.06 9.58 13.82
CA VAL A 59 0.61 9.83 13.92
C VAL A 59 0.12 10.71 12.76
N GLN A 60 0.86 11.75 12.40
CA GLN A 60 0.51 12.60 11.25
C GLN A 60 0.57 11.82 9.93
N LEU A 61 1.62 11.02 9.71
CA LEU A 61 1.75 10.18 8.52
C LEU A 61 0.60 9.18 8.42
N LYS A 62 0.20 8.52 9.52
CA LYS A 62 -0.99 7.65 9.56
C LYS A 62 -2.25 8.38 9.11
N LYS A 63 -2.49 9.61 9.61
CA LYS A 63 -3.65 10.43 9.22
C LYS A 63 -3.60 10.83 7.74
N ILE A 64 -2.43 11.17 7.22
CA ILE A 64 -2.25 11.49 5.79
C ILE A 64 -2.57 10.27 4.94
N LEU A 65 -1.96 9.12 5.24
CA LEU A 65 -2.20 7.88 4.50
C LEU A 65 -3.66 7.41 4.60
N GLY A 66 -4.30 7.53 5.76
CA GLY A 66 -5.72 7.20 5.92
C GLY A 66 -6.64 8.08 5.06
N ARG A 67 -6.32 9.36 4.89
CA ARG A 67 -7.06 10.25 3.97
C ARG A 67 -6.80 9.92 2.51
N MET A 68 -5.58 9.48 2.16
CA MET A 68 -5.23 9.07 0.80
C MET A 68 -5.85 7.71 0.42
N HIS A 69 -6.10 6.84 1.40
CA HIS A 69 -6.59 5.48 1.19
C HIS A 69 -7.80 5.18 2.11
N PRO A 70 -8.97 5.79 1.84
CA PRO A 70 -10.14 5.65 2.71
C PRO A 70 -10.63 4.20 2.87
N ASP A 71 -10.38 3.34 1.88
CA ASP A 71 -10.75 1.91 1.91
C ASP A 71 -9.80 1.03 2.75
N PHE A 72 -8.77 1.63 3.37
CA PHE A 72 -7.71 0.94 4.10
C PHE A 72 -7.76 1.35 5.59
N PRO A 73 -8.76 0.88 6.35
CA PRO A 73 -9.06 1.37 7.70
C PRO A 73 -7.96 1.07 8.75
N ILE A 74 -7.00 0.21 8.47
CA ILE A 74 -5.95 -0.15 9.43
C ILE A 74 -4.69 0.65 9.10
N ALA A 75 -4.28 1.54 10.01
CA ALA A 75 -3.06 2.34 9.89
C ALA A 75 -2.02 1.95 10.96
N ASP A 76 -0.93 1.32 10.51
CA ASP A 76 0.18 0.88 11.36
C ASP A 76 1.38 1.82 11.22
N GLY A 77 2.16 1.89 12.30
CA GLY A 77 3.35 2.72 12.38
C GLY A 77 4.27 2.12 13.41
N VAL A 78 5.49 1.80 13.01
CA VAL A 78 6.50 1.21 13.89
C VAL A 78 7.85 1.88 13.66
N ARG A 79 8.54 2.17 14.75
CA ARG A 79 9.94 2.57 14.75
C ARG A 79 10.80 1.36 15.13
N MET A 80 11.72 1.01 14.26
CA MET A 80 12.74 -0.01 14.51
C MET A 80 14.06 0.69 14.85
N ILE A 81 14.65 0.32 15.98
CA ILE A 81 15.98 0.78 16.38
C ILE A 81 16.99 -0.29 15.99
N HIS A 82 18.07 0.13 15.33
CA HIS A 82 19.13 -0.74 14.86
C HIS A 82 20.27 -0.80 15.87
N GLY A 83 21.06 -1.87 15.84
CA GLY A 83 22.16 -2.08 16.79
C GLY A 83 23.31 -1.07 16.65
N ASP A 84 23.40 -0.37 15.52
CA ASP A 84 24.37 0.71 15.25
C ASP A 84 23.91 2.09 15.75
N GLY A 85 22.73 2.16 16.39
CA GLY A 85 22.13 3.41 16.85
C GLY A 85 21.28 4.12 15.79
N GLY A 86 21.21 3.61 14.56
CA GLY A 86 20.28 4.08 13.55
C GLY A 86 18.82 3.72 13.86
N SER A 87 17.87 4.29 13.12
CA SER A 87 16.47 3.85 13.19
C SER A 87 15.75 3.93 11.85
N THR A 88 14.72 3.12 11.68
CA THR A 88 13.83 3.14 10.52
C THR A 88 12.38 3.23 11.00
N VAL A 89 11.59 4.06 10.34
CA VAL A 89 10.15 4.19 10.60
C VAL A 89 9.40 3.61 9.41
N PHE A 90 8.52 2.64 9.68
CA PHE A 90 7.57 2.13 8.70
C PHE A 90 6.17 2.62 9.08
N VAL A 91 5.51 3.31 8.16
CA VAL A 91 4.09 3.67 8.28
C VAL A 91 3.36 3.07 7.10
N SER A 92 2.27 2.36 7.35
CA SER A 92 1.50 1.68 6.32
C SER A 92 0.01 1.72 6.62
N VAL A 93 -0.80 1.69 5.57
CA VAL A 93 -2.23 1.43 5.66
C VAL A 93 -2.54 0.13 4.95
N LYS A 94 -3.41 -0.69 5.53
CA LYS A 94 -3.80 -1.99 4.99
C LYS A 94 -5.31 -2.15 5.02
N LYS A 95 -5.84 -2.83 4.02
CA LYS A 95 -7.20 -3.36 4.11
C LYS A 95 -7.24 -4.39 5.24
N PRO A 96 -8.36 -4.52 5.97
CA PRO A 96 -8.57 -5.69 6.79
C PRO A 96 -8.31 -6.90 5.92
N LEU A 97 -7.58 -7.86 6.45
CA LEU A 97 -7.60 -9.20 5.90
C LEU A 97 -9.04 -9.67 6.12
N GLY A 98 -9.92 -9.36 5.16
CA GLY A 98 -11.12 -10.13 4.97
C GLY A 98 -10.58 -11.53 4.76
N ASN A 99 -10.73 -12.39 5.76
CA ASN A 99 -10.67 -13.81 5.52
C ASN A 99 -12.12 -14.19 5.19
N PRO A 100 -12.54 -14.12 3.92
CA PRO A 100 -13.89 -14.48 3.56
C PRO A 100 -14.13 -15.98 3.74
N PHE A 101 -13.11 -16.77 4.14
CA PHE A 101 -13.28 -18.19 4.42
C PHE A 101 -14.21 -18.40 5.61
N ASP A 102 -15.41 -18.88 5.32
CA ASP A 102 -16.42 -19.26 6.31
C ASP A 102 -16.67 -20.79 6.32
N GLY A 103 -15.89 -21.55 5.55
CA GLY A 103 -16.03 -22.99 5.39
C GLY A 103 -15.71 -23.46 3.97
N ASP A 104 -15.70 -24.77 3.77
CA ASP A 104 -15.43 -25.38 2.46
C ASP A 104 -16.47 -24.93 1.41
N GLY A 105 -16.05 -24.82 0.15
CA GLY A 105 -16.92 -24.39 -0.94
C GLY A 105 -16.16 -23.68 -2.06
N ASP A 106 -16.90 -23.05 -2.96
CA ASP A 106 -16.31 -22.33 -4.10
C ASP A 106 -16.04 -20.88 -3.74
N TYR A 107 -14.84 -20.42 -4.06
CA TYR A 107 -14.37 -19.07 -3.80
C TYR A 107 -13.79 -18.46 -5.07
N GLU A 108 -14.02 -17.17 -5.24
CA GLU A 108 -13.25 -16.36 -6.16
C GLU A 108 -11.89 -16.05 -5.53
N VAL A 109 -10.81 -16.41 -6.23
CA VAL A 109 -9.42 -16.24 -5.78
C VAL A 109 -8.70 -15.28 -6.70
N LYS A 110 -7.99 -14.31 -6.14
CA LYS A 110 -7.18 -13.37 -6.92
C LYS A 110 -5.89 -14.05 -7.39
N ALA A 111 -5.40 -13.68 -8.57
CA ALA A 111 -4.14 -14.20 -9.07
C ALA A 111 -2.99 -13.85 -8.13
N ARG A 112 -2.07 -14.80 -7.97
CA ARG A 112 -0.79 -14.58 -7.28
C ARG A 112 0.33 -15.02 -8.20
N ALA A 113 1.13 -14.04 -8.65
CA ALA A 113 2.21 -14.26 -9.60
C ALA A 113 3.10 -15.46 -9.16
N GLY A 114 3.22 -16.45 -10.05
CA GLY A 114 4.02 -17.65 -9.83
C GLY A 114 3.44 -18.70 -8.87
N ARG A 115 2.19 -18.55 -8.42
CA ARG A 115 1.48 -19.59 -7.63
C ARG A 115 0.24 -20.07 -8.38
N TYR A 116 -0.84 -19.30 -8.33
CA TYR A 116 -2.14 -19.61 -8.96
C TYR A 116 -2.62 -18.47 -9.87
N ALA A 117 -3.40 -18.84 -10.87
CA ALA A 117 -4.18 -17.91 -11.67
C ALA A 117 -5.38 -17.36 -10.87
N ALA A 118 -5.96 -16.26 -11.36
CA ALA A 118 -7.25 -15.80 -10.84
C ALA A 118 -8.38 -16.72 -11.33
N GLY A 119 -9.40 -16.91 -10.50
CA GLY A 119 -10.65 -17.56 -10.90
C GLY A 119 -11.34 -18.28 -9.76
N ILE A 120 -12.20 -19.24 -10.11
CA ILE A 120 -13.02 -19.95 -9.13
C ILE A 120 -12.28 -21.22 -8.71
N TYR A 121 -12.04 -21.33 -7.41
CA TYR A 121 -11.45 -22.52 -6.80
C TYR A 121 -12.44 -23.13 -5.82
N HIS A 122 -12.55 -24.46 -5.84
CA HIS A 122 -13.13 -25.19 -4.73
C HIS A 122 -12.10 -25.29 -3.59
N ILE A 123 -12.34 -24.55 -2.52
CA ILE A 123 -11.45 -24.44 -1.37
C ILE A 123 -11.90 -25.41 -0.28
N ARG A 124 -10.92 -26.13 0.30
CA ARG A 124 -11.10 -26.96 1.49
C ARG A 124 -10.08 -26.65 2.55
N ARG A 125 -10.49 -26.72 3.81
CA ARG A 125 -9.58 -26.64 4.95
C ARG A 125 -8.99 -28.02 5.24
N VAL A 126 -7.67 -28.14 5.16
CA VAL A 126 -6.93 -29.39 5.38
C VAL A 126 -5.88 -29.19 6.47
N TRP A 127 -5.75 -30.15 7.37
CA TRP A 127 -4.68 -30.15 8.36
C TRP A 127 -3.35 -30.59 7.70
N SER A 128 -2.28 -29.81 7.91
CA SER A 128 -0.92 -30.16 7.49
C SER A 128 -0.13 -30.63 8.70
N ASP A 129 0.24 -31.91 8.74
CA ASP A 129 1.09 -32.44 9.80
C ASP A 129 2.49 -31.80 9.79
N ALA A 130 3.02 -31.51 8.60
CA ALA A 130 4.34 -30.91 8.45
C ALA A 130 4.41 -29.46 8.95
N ASP A 131 3.32 -28.71 8.84
CA ASP A 131 3.24 -27.31 9.29
C ASP A 131 2.52 -27.14 10.64
N GLU A 132 2.01 -28.23 11.21
CA GLU A 132 1.15 -28.25 12.41
C GLU A 132 0.02 -27.21 12.38
N LYS A 133 -0.58 -27.01 11.20
CA LYS A 133 -1.62 -25.99 11.00
C LYS A 133 -2.61 -26.36 9.91
N PHE A 134 -3.76 -25.69 9.93
CA PHE A 134 -4.70 -25.76 8.83
C PHE A 134 -4.26 -24.90 7.65
N LEU A 135 -4.32 -25.49 6.46
CA LEU A 135 -4.09 -24.85 5.17
C LEU A 135 -5.39 -24.82 4.37
N LEU A 136 -5.48 -23.90 3.42
CA LEU A 136 -6.56 -23.88 2.43
C LEU A 136 -6.05 -24.49 1.13
N TRP A 137 -6.62 -25.64 0.77
CA TRP A 137 -6.35 -26.32 -0.49
C TRP A 137 -7.39 -25.91 -1.52
N GLY A 138 -6.96 -25.38 -2.66
CA GLY A 138 -7.82 -25.01 -3.77
C GLY A 138 -7.66 -25.96 -4.96
N ALA A 139 -8.79 -26.41 -5.51
CA ALA A 139 -8.85 -27.05 -6.83
C ALA A 139 -9.51 -26.08 -7.81
N TYR A 140 -8.86 -25.82 -8.95
CA TYR A 140 -9.36 -24.86 -9.92
C TYR A 140 -10.52 -25.44 -10.73
N HIS A 141 -11.59 -24.67 -10.89
CA HIS A 141 -12.65 -25.01 -11.83
C HIS A 141 -12.22 -24.64 -13.25
N TRP A 142 -12.20 -25.64 -14.13
CA TRP A 142 -11.97 -25.43 -15.55
C TRP A 142 -12.88 -26.36 -16.33
N ASP A 143 -13.70 -25.76 -17.20
CA ASP A 143 -14.66 -26.48 -18.05
C ASP A 143 -15.61 -27.41 -17.26
N GLY A 144 -16.05 -26.98 -16.08
CA GLY A 144 -16.93 -27.76 -15.20
C GLY A 144 -16.24 -28.88 -14.40
N PHE A 145 -14.92 -29.03 -14.51
CA PHE A 145 -14.15 -30.01 -13.75
C PHE A 145 -13.20 -29.34 -12.76
N LEU A 146 -12.97 -30.03 -11.63
CA LEU A 146 -11.90 -29.70 -10.69
C LEU A 146 -10.58 -30.28 -11.17
N ILE A 147 -9.66 -29.40 -11.56
CA ILE A 147 -8.34 -29.80 -12.06
C ILE A 147 -7.33 -29.95 -10.91
N ALA A 148 -6.47 -30.96 -11.03
CA ALA A 148 -5.26 -31.15 -10.23
C ALA A 148 -4.02 -30.64 -11.00
N PRO A 149 -2.94 -30.18 -10.32
CA PRO A 149 -2.68 -30.27 -8.89
C PRO A 149 -3.46 -29.23 -8.06
N ARG A 150 -3.71 -29.58 -6.80
CA ARG A 150 -4.32 -28.67 -5.81
C ARG A 150 -3.28 -27.67 -5.33
N GLU A 151 -3.69 -26.42 -5.20
CA GLU A 151 -2.82 -25.32 -4.79
C GLU A 151 -3.07 -24.93 -3.33
N ILE A 152 -2.03 -24.49 -2.62
CA ILE A 152 -2.19 -23.89 -1.29
C ILE A 152 -2.58 -22.42 -1.49
N ILE A 153 -3.84 -22.11 -1.22
CA ILE A 153 -4.39 -20.77 -1.33
C ILE A 153 -4.17 -20.02 -0.01
N ALA A 154 -3.69 -18.77 -0.09
CA ALA A 154 -3.56 -17.98 1.14
C ALA A 154 -4.94 -17.40 1.48
N PRO A 155 -5.35 -17.37 2.76
CA PRO A 155 -6.63 -16.77 3.16
C PRO A 155 -6.83 -15.33 2.65
N ALA A 156 -5.74 -14.56 2.59
CA ALA A 156 -5.71 -13.19 2.09
C ALA A 156 -6.00 -13.06 0.58
N ASP A 157 -5.91 -14.17 -0.16
CA ASP A 157 -6.05 -14.21 -1.61
C ASP A 157 -7.48 -14.64 -2.04
N LEU A 158 -8.32 -15.03 -1.07
CA LEU A 158 -9.75 -15.19 -1.28
C LEU A 158 -10.44 -13.82 -1.39
N VAL A 159 -11.29 -13.65 -2.39
CA VAL A 159 -12.06 -12.43 -2.63
C VAL A 159 -13.43 -12.52 -1.96
N ARG A 160 -14.16 -13.61 -2.21
CA ARG A 160 -15.48 -13.89 -1.65
C ARG A 160 -15.85 -15.36 -1.85
N LYS A 161 -16.80 -15.84 -1.04
CA LYS A 161 -17.48 -17.11 -1.28
C LYS A 161 -18.54 -16.94 -2.38
N ILE A 162 -18.68 -17.94 -3.23
CA ILE A 162 -19.71 -18.01 -4.24
C ILE A 162 -20.88 -18.82 -3.66
N GLU A 163 -21.96 -18.13 -3.28
CA GLU A 163 -23.19 -18.77 -2.83
C GLU A 163 -24.07 -19.12 -4.03
N GLY A 164 -24.29 -20.43 -4.26
CA GLY A 164 -25.31 -20.92 -5.21
C GLY A 164 -24.82 -21.18 -6.64
N ASN A 165 -24.75 -22.48 -6.97
CA ASN A 165 -24.81 -23.18 -8.27
C ASN A 165 -23.89 -22.80 -9.45
N ALA A 166 -23.09 -23.78 -9.88
CA ALA A 166 -23.21 -24.57 -11.14
C ALA A 166 -21.90 -25.37 -11.30
N THR A 167 -21.84 -26.70 -11.28
CA THR A 167 -22.73 -27.80 -11.73
C THR A 167 -22.54 -29.04 -10.85
#